data_AF-A0A4Y6PNE6-F1
#
_entry.id   AF-A0A4Y6PNE6-F1
#
_cell.length_a   1.000
_cell.length_b   1.000
_cell.length_c   1.000
_cell.angle_alpha   90.00
_cell.angle_beta   90.00
_cell.angle_gamma   90.00
#
_symmetry.space_group_name_H-M   'P 1'
#
loop_
_entity.id
_entity.type
_entity.pdbx_description
1 polymer ?
#
loop_
_entity_poly.entity_id
_entity_poly.type
_entity_poly.pdbx_seq_one_letter_code
_entity_poly.pdbx_strand_id
1 'polypeptide(L)'
;MNTDTQYSERKVSWYGWQLFLADCAALALLVTGYASEPLFFLGLGLFGLGAPSLHFHHGETKKAVVVGLLRILGPFAVLKFAYAIELFGASRSGSSETAWLGTFFFDLPVMAVTGFFVAITDWALAVRELEVSSIEGEGSEADRADA
;
A
#
# COMPACT_ATOMS: atom_id res chain seq x y z
N MET A 1 -29.31 -36.69 -5.89
CA MET A 1 -28.00 -36.64 -6.56
C MET A 1 -27.36 -35.35 -6.08
N ASN A 2 -26.63 -35.40 -4.97
CA ASN A 2 -26.00 -34.24 -4.36
C ASN A 2 -24.75 -33.89 -5.18
N THR A 3 -24.83 -32.82 -5.95
CA THR A 3 -23.66 -32.12 -6.46
C THR A 3 -23.11 -31.25 -5.34
N ASP A 4 -22.63 -31.90 -4.28
CA ASP A 4 -21.76 -31.26 -3.29
C ASP A 4 -20.42 -31.08 -3.99
N THR A 5 -20.36 -30.07 -4.86
CA THR A 5 -19.11 -29.52 -5.37
C THR A 5 -18.35 -29.01 -4.17
N GLN A 6 -17.52 -29.90 -3.60
CA GLN A 6 -16.37 -29.54 -2.82
C GLN A 6 -15.46 -28.68 -3.70
N TYR A 7 -15.83 -27.40 -3.82
CA TYR A 7 -14.86 -26.36 -3.98
C TYR A 7 -14.04 -26.41 -2.70
N SER A 8 -13.00 -27.25 -2.70
CA SER A 8 -11.84 -26.95 -1.88
C SER A 8 -11.45 -25.55 -2.34
N GLU A 9 -11.89 -24.56 -1.57
CA GLU A 9 -11.37 -23.21 -1.65
C GLU A 9 -9.87 -23.41 -1.48
N ARG A 10 -9.15 -23.47 -2.61
CA ARG A 10 -7.72 -23.29 -2.61
C ARG A 10 -7.57 -21.88 -2.09
N LYS A 11 -7.42 -21.76 -0.77
CA LYS A 11 -6.98 -20.55 -0.06
C LYS A 11 -5.82 -20.05 -0.90
N VAL A 12 -6.10 -19.02 -1.68
CA VAL A 12 -5.16 -18.46 -2.64
C VAL A 12 -3.95 -18.11 -1.83
N SER A 13 -2.83 -18.80 -2.08
CA SER A 13 -1.67 -18.66 -1.22
C SER A 13 -1.23 -17.20 -1.25
N TRP A 14 -1.03 -16.67 -0.05
CA TRP A 14 -0.87 -15.25 0.17
C TRP A 14 0.37 -14.69 -0.54
N TYR A 15 0.16 -13.66 -1.37
CA TYR A 15 1.18 -13.03 -2.23
C TYR A 15 1.80 -11.77 -1.60
N GLY A 16 1.72 -11.61 -0.28
CA GLY A 16 2.21 -10.39 0.39
C GLY A 16 3.70 -10.11 0.18
N TRP A 17 4.52 -11.15 -0.03
CA TRP A 17 5.92 -10.97 -0.39
C TRP A 17 6.08 -10.36 -1.81
N GLN A 18 5.17 -10.66 -2.75
CA GLN A 18 5.19 -10.08 -4.09
C GLN A 18 4.85 -8.60 -4.05
N LEU A 19 3.86 -8.22 -3.24
CA LEU A 19 3.54 -6.82 -2.95
C LEU A 19 4.75 -6.09 -2.35
N PHE A 20 5.38 -6.70 -1.34
CA PHE A 20 6.56 -6.12 -0.71
C PHE A 20 7.71 -5.91 -1.70
N LEU A 21 8.01 -6.89 -2.55
CA LEU A 21 9.04 -6.75 -3.57
C LEU A 21 8.68 -5.69 -4.62
N ALA A 22 7.42 -5.62 -5.06
CA ALA A 22 6.96 -4.60 -5.99
C ALA A 22 7.14 -3.19 -5.39
N ASP A 23 6.82 -3.02 -4.11
CA ASP A 23 6.99 -1.75 -3.39
C ASP A 23 8.46 -1.39 -3.19
N CYS A 24 9.31 -2.35 -2.81
CA CYS A 24 10.75 -2.14 -2.71
C CYS A 24 11.36 -1.76 -4.07
N ALA A 25 10.96 -2.42 -5.16
CA ALA A 25 11.43 -2.10 -6.51
C ALA A 25 10.97 -0.71 -6.95
N ALA A 26 9.72 -0.35 -6.67
CA ALA A 26 9.20 0.99 -6.94
C ALA A 26 9.97 2.06 -6.17
N LEU A 27 10.22 1.83 -4.88
CA LEU A 27 10.99 2.73 -4.03
C LEU A 27 12.43 2.86 -4.51
N ALA A 28 13.08 1.76 -4.89
CA ALA A 28 14.42 1.77 -5.44
C ALA A 28 14.49 2.61 -6.72
N LEU A 29 13.50 2.48 -7.62
CA LEU A 29 13.40 3.29 -8.84
C LEU A 29 13.14 4.77 -8.54
N LEU A 30 12.31 5.10 -7.55
CA LEU A 30 12.08 6.49 -7.14
C LEU A 30 13.35 7.14 -6.57
N VAL A 31 14.08 6.42 -5.73
CA VAL A 31 15.31 6.92 -5.09
C VAL A 31 16.44 7.05 -6.11
N THR A 32 16.70 6.01 -6.89
CA THR A 32 17.77 6.02 -7.91
C THR A 32 17.43 6.90 -9.11
N GLY A 33 16.15 7.00 -9.44
CA GLY A 33 15.62 7.84 -10.50
C GLY A 33 15.56 9.32 -10.15
N TYR A 34 15.95 9.74 -8.94
CA TYR A 34 15.95 11.16 -8.56
C TYR A 34 16.72 12.06 -9.54
N ALA A 35 17.78 11.54 -10.16
CA ALA A 35 18.56 12.24 -11.18
C ALA A 35 18.14 11.92 -12.63
N SER A 36 17.12 11.09 -12.84
CA SER A 36 16.65 10.61 -14.14
C SER A 36 15.12 10.57 -14.18
N GLU A 37 14.52 11.60 -14.79
CA GLU A 37 13.06 11.71 -14.93
C GLU A 37 12.39 10.41 -15.42
N PRO A 38 12.89 9.70 -16.45
CA PRO A 38 12.25 8.47 -16.91
C PRO A 38 12.20 7.38 -15.85
N LEU A 39 13.28 7.19 -15.07
CA LEU A 39 13.33 6.20 -14.00
C LEU A 39 12.44 6.60 -12.82
N PHE A 40 12.39 7.90 -12.52
CA PHE A 40 11.50 8.43 -11.50
C PHE A 40 10.02 8.19 -11.85
N PHE A 41 9.60 8.52 -13.08
CA PHE A 41 8.22 8.28 -13.52
C PHE A 41 7.90 6.79 -13.63
N LEU A 42 8.87 5.95 -14.01
CA LEU A 42 8.70 4.49 -13.96
C LEU A 42 8.50 4.01 -12.52
N GLY A 43 9.28 4.53 -11.57
CA GLY A 43 9.12 4.25 -10.14
C GLY A 43 7.76 4.70 -9.61
N LEU A 44 7.28 5.88 -9.99
CA LEU A 44 5.94 6.38 -9.66
C LEU A 44 4.85 5.48 -10.23
N GLY A 45 4.98 5.07 -11.48
CA GLY A 45 4.04 4.15 -12.14
C GLY A 45 4.00 2.80 -11.43
N LEU A 46 5.16 2.23 -11.10
CA LEU A 46 5.25 0.96 -10.38
C LEU A 46 4.69 1.08 -8.95
N PHE A 47 4.95 2.19 -8.27
CA PHE A 47 4.42 2.47 -6.94
C PHE A 47 2.88 2.59 -6.97
N GLY A 48 2.33 3.34 -7.92
CA GLY A 48 0.89 3.55 -8.03
C GLY A 48 0.12 2.31 -8.50
N LEU A 49 0.68 1.55 -9.44
CA LEU A 49 -0.03 0.46 -10.14
C LEU A 49 0.42 -0.95 -9.74
N GLY A 50 1.60 -1.13 -9.13
CA GLY A 50 2.15 -2.45 -8.83
C GLY A 50 1.22 -3.28 -7.94
N ALA A 51 0.86 -2.76 -6.77
CA ALA A 51 -0.06 -3.41 -5.85
C ALA A 51 -1.47 -3.62 -6.45
N PRO A 52 -2.13 -2.60 -7.05
CA PRO A 52 -3.41 -2.82 -7.74
C PRO A 52 -3.37 -3.91 -8.81
N SER A 53 -2.30 -3.96 -9.60
CA SER A 53 -2.14 -4.97 -10.67
C SER A 53 -2.05 -6.38 -10.11
N LEU A 54 -1.32 -6.56 -8.99
CA LEU A 54 -1.27 -7.84 -8.27
C LEU A 54 -2.64 -8.24 -7.75
N HIS A 55 -3.36 -7.34 -7.07
CA HIS A 55 -4.72 -7.63 -6.59
C HIS A 55 -5.67 -8.01 -7.74
N PHE A 56 -5.62 -7.30 -8.87
CA PHE A 56 -6.40 -7.66 -10.07
C PHE A 56 -6.06 -9.06 -10.58
N HIS A 57 -4.77 -9.41 -10.65
CA HIS A 57 -4.32 -10.72 -11.11
C HIS A 57 -4.79 -11.86 -10.20
N HIS A 58 -4.95 -11.60 -8.90
CA HIS A 58 -5.44 -12.56 -7.91
C HIS A 58 -6.96 -12.56 -7.74
N GLY A 59 -7.72 -11.83 -8.56
CA GLY A 59 -9.19 -11.78 -8.50
C GLY A 59 -9.74 -10.82 -7.42
N GLU A 60 -8.87 -10.13 -6.69
CA GLU A 60 -9.18 -9.21 -5.59
C GLU A 60 -9.52 -7.79 -6.10
N THR A 61 -10.44 -7.70 -7.07
CA THR A 61 -10.75 -6.45 -7.78
C THR A 61 -11.14 -5.30 -6.85
N LYS A 62 -11.91 -5.59 -5.78
CA LYS A 62 -12.31 -4.56 -4.80
C LYS A 62 -11.09 -4.00 -4.05
N LYS A 63 -10.18 -4.88 -3.61
CA LYS A 63 -8.93 -4.46 -2.95
C LYS A 63 -8.06 -3.65 -3.90
N ALA A 64 -7.95 -4.08 -5.17
CA ALA A 64 -7.18 -3.37 -6.20
C ALA A 64 -7.60 -1.89 -6.37
N VAL A 65 -8.91 -1.64 -6.45
CA VAL A 65 -9.45 -0.27 -6.60
C VAL A 65 -9.20 0.57 -5.35
N VAL A 66 -9.47 0.03 -4.16
CA VAL A 66 -9.27 0.76 -2.90
C VAL A 66 -7.80 1.10 -2.69
N VAL A 67 -6.90 0.14 -2.88
CA VAL A 67 -5.45 0.35 -2.76
C VAL A 67 -4.95 1.33 -3.81
N GLY A 68 -5.41 1.25 -5.05
CA GLY A 68 -5.06 2.20 -6.11
C GLY A 68 -5.48 3.63 -5.77
N LEU A 69 -6.71 3.81 -5.28
CA LEU A 69 -7.19 5.11 -4.83
C LEU A 69 -6.38 5.63 -3.64
N LEU A 70 -6.06 4.80 -2.65
CA LEU A 70 -5.24 5.21 -1.51
C LEU A 70 -3.82 5.61 -1.92
N ARG A 71 -3.21 4.90 -2.87
CA ARG A 71 -1.86 5.21 -3.37
C ARG A 71 -1.80 6.48 -4.21
N ILE A 72 -2.87 6.78 -4.94
CA ILE A 72 -2.97 8.02 -5.72
C ILE A 72 -3.37 9.18 -4.82
N LEU A 73 -4.48 9.06 -4.08
CA LEU A 73 -5.08 10.15 -3.30
C LEU A 73 -4.36 10.40 -1.97
N GLY A 74 -3.79 9.37 -1.36
CA GLY A 74 -3.09 9.45 -0.07
C GLY A 74 -2.00 10.51 -0.07
N PRO A 75 -1.06 10.50 -1.03
CA PRO A 75 -0.06 11.55 -1.11
C PRO A 75 -0.61 12.96 -1.25
N PHE A 76 -1.66 13.18 -2.05
CA PHE A 76 -2.30 14.50 -2.16
C PHE A 76 -2.95 14.94 -0.85
N ALA A 77 -3.55 14.02 -0.09
CA ALA A 77 -4.12 14.31 1.22
C ALA A 77 -3.04 14.72 2.22
N VAL A 78 -1.90 14.02 2.23
CA VAL A 78 -0.75 14.36 3.08
C VAL A 78 -0.14 15.70 2.69
N LEU A 79 0.03 15.97 1.39
CA LEU A 79 0.57 17.24 0.90
C LEU A 79 -0.32 18.42 1.30
N LYS A 80 -1.65 18.30 1.12
CA LYS A 80 -2.60 19.33 1.54
C LYS A 80 -2.58 19.54 3.06
N PHE A 81 -2.42 18.48 3.83
CA PHE A 81 -2.34 18.56 5.28
C PHE A 81 -1.05 19.24 5.75
N ALA A 82 0.09 18.90 5.16
CA ALA A 82 1.38 19.55 5.42
C ALA A 82 1.32 21.04 5.06
N TYR A 83 0.78 21.38 3.89
CA TYR A 83 0.56 22.76 3.47
C TYR A 83 -0.33 23.54 4.46
N ALA A 84 -1.40 22.92 4.94
CA ALA A 84 -2.26 23.55 5.94
C ALA A 84 -1.49 23.85 7.24
N ILE A 85 -0.68 22.91 7.75
CA ILE A 85 0.15 23.11 8.94
C ILE A 85 1.12 24.28 8.76
N GLU A 86 1.81 24.35 7.62
CA GLU A 86 2.71 25.45 7.31
C GLU A 86 2.00 26.79 7.25
N LEU A 87 0.80 26.84 6.64
CA LEU A 87 0.01 28.07 6.55
C LEU A 87 -0.42 28.58 7.93
N PHE A 88 -0.79 27.68 8.84
CA PHE A 88 -1.09 28.01 10.23
C PHE A 88 0.16 28.45 11.01
N GLY A 89 1.32 27.86 10.73
CA GLY A 89 2.60 28.23 11.34
C GLY A 89 3.13 29.58 10.87
N ALA A 90 3.13 29.83 9.56
CA ALA A 90 3.60 31.06 8.93
C ALA A 90 2.75 32.28 9.35
N SER A 91 1.45 32.07 9.57
CA SER A 91 0.54 33.10 10.12
C SER A 91 0.95 33.57 11.54
N ARG A 92 1.82 32.83 12.25
CA ARG A 92 2.34 33.19 13.57
C ARG A 92 3.75 33.78 13.54
N SER A 93 4.57 33.54 12.52
CA SER A 93 6.00 33.90 12.53
C SER A 93 6.35 35.20 11.80
N GLY A 94 5.46 35.77 10.97
CA GLY A 94 5.64 37.09 10.35
C GLY A 94 6.77 37.20 9.32
N SER A 95 7.45 36.10 8.96
CA SER A 95 8.48 36.06 7.92
C SER A 95 8.00 35.25 6.72
N SER A 96 7.95 35.89 5.54
CA SER A 96 7.34 35.36 4.32
C SER A 96 8.31 34.64 3.37
N GLU A 97 9.56 34.39 3.77
CA GLU A 97 10.62 34.05 2.82
C GLU A 97 10.92 32.55 2.59
N THR A 98 10.21 31.60 3.21
CA THR A 98 10.64 30.18 3.17
C THR A 98 9.55 29.15 2.89
N ALA A 99 8.56 29.42 2.02
CA ALA A 99 7.40 28.53 1.91
C ALA A 99 7.29 27.68 0.63
N TRP A 100 7.84 28.10 -0.53
CA TRP A 100 7.47 27.44 -1.82
C TRP A 100 8.51 26.49 -2.41
N LEU A 101 9.80 26.65 -2.10
CA LEU A 101 10.84 25.73 -2.59
C LEU A 101 11.10 24.58 -1.60
N GLY A 102 10.83 24.77 -0.31
CA GLY A 102 10.94 23.68 0.69
C GLY A 102 9.93 22.56 0.43
N THR A 103 8.69 22.90 0.11
CA THR A 103 7.60 21.95 -0.13
C THR A 103 7.90 20.98 -1.28
N PHE A 104 8.54 21.43 -2.37
CA PHE A 104 8.88 20.59 -3.53
C PHE A 104 10.05 19.60 -3.26
N PHE A 105 11.01 19.96 -2.40
CA PHE A 105 12.13 19.05 -2.04
C PHE A 105 11.79 18.12 -0.86
N PHE A 106 10.74 18.42 -0.09
CA PHE A 106 10.15 17.54 0.92
C PHE A 106 9.20 16.48 0.33
N ASP A 107 8.91 16.50 -0.97
CA ASP A 107 7.92 15.62 -1.60
C ASP A 107 8.38 14.16 -1.75
N LEU A 108 9.67 13.90 -2.01
CA LEU A 108 10.17 12.51 -2.15
C LEU A 108 10.11 11.74 -0.82
N PRO A 109 10.61 12.29 0.31
CA PRO A 109 10.49 11.64 1.62
C PRO A 109 9.04 11.43 2.03
N VAL A 110 8.15 12.39 1.78
CA VAL A 110 6.73 12.29 2.16
C VAL A 110 6.00 11.23 1.33
N MET A 111 6.23 11.18 0.02
CA MET A 111 5.68 10.14 -0.86
C MET A 111 6.20 8.75 -0.46
N ALA A 112 7.52 8.64 -0.22
CA ALA A 112 8.15 7.40 0.23
C ALA A 112 7.63 6.95 1.60
N VAL A 113 7.49 7.86 2.56
CA VAL A 113 6.99 7.57 3.91
C VAL A 113 5.52 7.19 3.86
N THR A 114 4.67 7.95 3.17
CA THR A 114 3.24 7.64 3.03
C THR A 114 3.05 6.30 2.33
N GLY A 115 3.80 6.04 1.27
CA GLY A 115 3.78 4.77 0.57
C GLY A 115 4.27 3.61 1.41
N PHE A 116 5.33 3.82 2.20
CA PHE A 116 5.82 2.84 3.15
C PHE A 116 4.79 2.52 4.24
N PHE A 117 4.09 3.52 4.78
CA PHE A 117 3.01 3.30 5.75
C PHE A 117 1.84 2.54 5.14
N VAL A 118 1.45 2.85 3.90
CA VAL A 118 0.39 2.10 3.19
C VAL A 118 0.83 0.65 2.99
N ALA A 119 2.07 0.42 2.53
CA ALA A 119 2.63 -0.92 2.35
C ALA A 119 2.69 -1.72 3.67
N ILE A 120 3.13 -1.10 4.77
CA ILE A 120 3.13 -1.72 6.11
C ILE A 120 1.71 -2.03 6.57
N THR A 121 0.76 -1.12 6.37
CA THR A 121 -0.62 -1.33 6.82
C THR A 121 -1.26 -2.49 6.06
N ASP A 122 -1.03 -2.57 4.75
CA ASP A 122 -1.51 -3.67 3.91
C ASP A 122 -0.87 -5.00 4.32
N TRP A 123 0.44 -5.01 4.59
CA TRP A 123 1.15 -6.18 5.15
C TRP A 123 0.60 -6.60 6.52
N ALA A 124 0.34 -5.65 7.43
CA ALA A 124 -0.16 -5.94 8.77
C ALA A 124 -1.59 -6.50 8.76
N LEU A 125 -2.46 -5.95 7.89
CA LEU A 125 -3.82 -6.47 7.69
C LEU A 125 -3.77 -7.89 7.12
N ALA A 126 -2.88 -8.13 6.18
CA ALA A 126 -2.66 -9.44 5.60
C ALA A 126 -2.14 -10.49 6.62
N VAL A 127 -1.18 -10.13 7.47
CA VAL A 127 -0.67 -11.05 8.52
C VAL A 127 -1.81 -11.45 9.47
N ARG A 128 -2.70 -10.50 9.81
CA ARG A 128 -3.88 -10.81 10.64
C ARG A 128 -4.86 -11.78 9.98
N GLU A 129 -5.10 -11.64 8.67
CA GLU A 129 -5.95 -12.59 7.93
C GLU A 129 -5.37 -14.02 7.98
N LEU A 130 -4.04 -14.16 7.93
CA LEU A 130 -3.37 -15.47 8.05
C LEU A 130 -3.53 -16.08 9.45
N GLU A 131 -3.33 -15.29 10.50
CA GLU A 131 -3.47 -15.74 11.90
C GLU A 131 -4.88 -16.25 12.19
N VAL A 132 -5.91 -15.50 11.79
CA VAL A 132 -7.32 -15.89 11.98
C VAL A 132 -7.62 -17.20 11.26
N SER A 133 -7.12 -17.35 10.02
CA SER A 133 -7.38 -18.54 9.21
C SER A 133 -6.70 -19.82 9.72
N SER A 134 -5.64 -19.68 10.52
CA SER A 134 -4.94 -20.79 11.20
C SER A 134 -5.76 -21.30 12.37
N ILE A 135 -6.33 -20.39 13.17
CA ILE A 135 -7.13 -20.70 14.34
C ILE A 135 -8.41 -21.45 13.94
N GLU A 136 -9.08 -20.99 12.88
CA GLU A 136 -10.29 -21.66 12.37
C GLU A 136 -10.01 -23.05 11.78
N GLY A 137 -8.81 -23.26 11.24
CA GLY A 137 -8.38 -24.56 10.71
C GLY A 137 -8.22 -25.62 11.80
N GLU A 138 -7.58 -25.26 12.91
CA GLU A 138 -7.37 -26.18 14.05
C GLU A 138 -8.68 -26.57 14.74
N GLY A 139 -9.62 -25.62 14.88
CA GLY A 139 -10.93 -25.91 15.47
C GLY A 139 -11.76 -26.91 14.66
N SER A 140 -11.70 -26.82 13.33
CA SER A 140 -12.43 -27.75 12.45
C SER A 140 -11.86 -29.17 12.43
N GLU A 141 -10.56 -29.36 12.71
CA GLU A 141 -9.97 -30.70 12.81
C GLU A 141 -10.30 -31.36 14.15
N ALA A 142 -10.34 -30.61 15.24
CA ALA A 142 -10.75 -31.10 16.55
C ALA A 142 -12.20 -31.62 16.51
N ASP A 143 -13.13 -30.85 15.94
CA ASP A 143 -14.55 -31.24 15.83
C ASP A 143 -14.78 -32.48 14.94
N ARG A 144 -13.85 -32.81 14.03
CA ARG A 144 -13.90 -34.02 13.21
C ARG A 144 -13.29 -35.26 13.88
N ALA A 145 -12.43 -35.08 14.88
CA ALA A 145 -11.85 -36.19 15.62
C ALA A 145 -12.84 -36.79 16.64
N ASP A 146 -13.83 -35.99 17.07
CA ASP A 146 -14.81 -36.36 18.10
C ASP A 146 -16.15 -36.88 17.53
N ALA A 147 -16.31 -36.91 16.20
CA ALA A 147 -17.52 -37.38 15.48
C ALA A 147 -17.33 -38.76 14.85
#